data_AF-A0A924CWY8-F1
#
_entry.id   AF-A0A924CWY8-F1
#
_cell.length_a   1.000
_cell.length_b   1.000
_cell.length_c   1.000
_cell.angle_alpha   90.00
_cell.angle_beta   90.00
_cell.angle_gamma   90.00
#
_symmetry.space_group_name_H-M   'P 1'
#
loop_
_entity.id
_entity.type
_entity.pdbx_description
1 polymer ?
#
loop_
_entity_poly.entity_id
_entity_poly.type
_entity_poly.pdbx_seq_one_letter_code
_entity_poly.pdbx_strand_id
1 'polypeptide(L)'
;MIAAAALMTAAGANAAVILSSNFDGTNVNGNNPNPDYHIYSPSVEGWTSNTNGIELQSNNVAGKAFSGANLVELDTTVNSSMFVTLTPGRYNVSYYYSPRPGVAADSNGITLSLGETLLDSITGQGAGGTVWQRRTVAFNGGGNLTFAAIGSSDGVGGYIDSVKISTVPEASTWVMLVAGFGLVGVSMRRRKAAVAA
;
A
#
# COMPACT_ATOMS: atom_id res chain seq x y z
N MET A 1 11.69 -2.92 -54.58
CA MET A 1 11.58 -2.11 -53.34
C MET A 1 11.39 -3.07 -52.18
N ILE A 2 12.34 -3.13 -51.24
CA ILE A 2 12.29 -4.02 -50.07
C ILE A 2 11.49 -3.30 -48.98
N ALA A 3 10.34 -3.83 -48.58
CA ALA A 3 9.56 -3.31 -47.48
C ALA A 3 10.10 -3.91 -46.17
N ALA A 4 10.87 -3.12 -45.42
CA ALA A 4 11.31 -3.48 -44.07
C ALA A 4 10.11 -3.40 -43.11
N ALA A 5 9.69 -4.54 -42.55
CA ALA A 5 8.69 -4.59 -41.49
C ALA A 5 9.37 -4.30 -40.15
N ALA A 6 9.17 -3.10 -39.61
CA ALA A 6 9.59 -2.77 -38.26
C ALA A 6 8.68 -3.48 -37.26
N LEU A 7 9.23 -4.46 -36.53
CA LEU A 7 8.56 -5.16 -35.45
C LEU A 7 8.52 -4.23 -34.23
N MET A 8 7.39 -3.56 -34.00
CA MET A 8 7.19 -2.76 -32.78
C MET A 8 6.78 -3.71 -31.66
N THR A 9 7.71 -4.02 -30.76
CA THR A 9 7.41 -4.77 -29.53
C THR A 9 6.60 -3.89 -28.59
N ALA A 10 5.37 -4.27 -28.27
CA ALA A 10 4.60 -3.61 -27.23
C ALA A 10 5.23 -3.91 -25.86
N ALA A 11 5.78 -2.89 -25.21
CA ALA A 11 6.20 -3.00 -23.81
C ALA A 11 4.95 -3.15 -22.94
N GLY A 12 4.87 -4.23 -22.15
CA GLY A 12 3.80 -4.42 -21.18
C GLY A 12 3.82 -3.31 -20.13
N ALA A 13 2.66 -2.75 -19.82
CA ALA A 13 2.55 -1.75 -18.75
C ALA A 13 2.68 -2.46 -17.39
N ASN A 14 3.77 -2.22 -16.67
CA ASN A 14 4.02 -2.78 -15.35
C ASN A 14 3.70 -1.75 -14.26
N ALA A 15 3.02 -2.19 -13.20
CA ALA A 15 2.80 -1.38 -12.00
C ALA A 15 4.13 -1.13 -11.29
N ALA A 16 4.52 0.14 -11.12
CA ALA A 16 5.73 0.49 -10.37
C ALA A 16 5.41 0.47 -8.87
N VAL A 17 6.26 -0.18 -8.07
CA VAL A 17 6.15 -0.12 -6.60
C VAL A 17 6.74 1.20 -6.13
N ILE A 18 5.94 2.00 -5.43
CA ILE A 18 6.35 3.28 -4.85
C ILE A 18 6.93 3.05 -3.45
N LEU A 19 6.24 2.25 -2.65
CA LEU A 19 6.65 1.89 -1.30
C LEU A 19 6.23 0.45 -1.02
N SER A 20 7.09 -0.30 -0.35
CA SER A 20 6.77 -1.60 0.21
C SER A 20 7.50 -1.71 1.55
N SER A 21 6.74 -1.81 2.64
CA SER A 21 7.29 -1.94 3.99
C SER A 21 6.45 -2.96 4.77
N ASN A 22 7.15 -3.92 5.35
CA ASN A 22 6.66 -4.85 6.37
C ASN A 22 7.26 -4.53 7.75
N PHE A 23 7.84 -3.35 7.91
CA PHE A 23 8.40 -2.85 9.17
C PHE A 23 9.58 -3.64 9.75
N ASP A 24 10.07 -4.67 9.05
CA ASP A 24 11.18 -5.55 9.47
C ASP A 24 12.57 -5.06 9.00
N GLY A 25 12.63 -3.96 8.25
CA GLY A 25 13.90 -3.31 7.92
C GLY A 25 14.50 -2.57 9.12
N THR A 26 13.68 -2.24 10.10
CA THR A 26 14.04 -1.57 11.34
C THR A 26 14.32 -2.58 12.44
N ASN A 27 15.51 -2.49 13.03
CA ASN A 27 15.83 -3.30 14.19
C ASN A 27 15.31 -2.64 15.47
N VAL A 28 14.10 -2.99 15.89
CA VAL A 28 13.44 -2.46 17.09
C VAL A 28 14.17 -2.90 18.37
N ASN A 29 14.63 -4.16 18.43
CA ASN A 29 15.09 -4.80 19.67
C ASN A 29 16.61 -5.03 19.70
N GLY A 30 17.35 -4.50 18.72
CA GLY A 30 18.74 -4.92 18.49
C GLY A 30 18.84 -6.42 18.19
N ASN A 31 19.87 -7.09 18.70
CA ASN A 31 20.00 -8.55 18.57
C ASN A 31 19.22 -9.31 19.67
N ASN A 32 18.34 -8.64 20.42
CA ASN A 32 17.58 -9.25 21.50
C ASN A 32 16.31 -9.93 20.94
N PRO A 33 16.10 -11.24 21.16
CA PRO A 33 14.90 -11.93 20.69
C PRO A 33 13.66 -11.72 21.58
N ASN A 34 13.79 -11.05 22.72
CA ASN A 34 12.65 -10.81 23.61
C ASN A 34 11.68 -9.77 23.02
N PRO A 35 10.37 -9.80 23.39
CA PRO A 35 9.41 -8.77 22.98
C PRO A 35 9.83 -7.38 23.47
N ASP A 36 9.73 -6.38 22.59
CA ASP A 36 10.00 -4.97 22.90
C ASP A 36 9.33 -4.06 21.85
N TYR A 37 9.20 -2.77 22.15
CA TYR A 37 8.57 -1.79 21.27
C TYR A 37 9.32 -0.45 21.29
N HIS A 38 9.20 0.32 20.21
CA HIS A 38 9.80 1.65 20.13
C HIS A 38 8.93 2.62 19.32
N ILE A 39 8.81 3.86 19.81
CA ILE A 39 8.10 4.94 19.12
C ILE A 39 9.10 5.77 18.32
N TYR A 40 9.00 5.72 17.00
CA TYR A 40 9.87 6.44 16.08
C TYR A 40 9.29 7.79 15.67
N SER A 41 10.13 8.82 15.65
CA SER A 41 9.81 10.17 15.18
C SER A 41 11.09 10.88 14.68
N PRO A 42 11.05 11.62 13.56
CA PRO A 42 9.88 11.95 12.75
C PRO A 42 9.55 10.91 11.67
N SER A 43 10.34 9.83 11.53
CA SER A 43 10.16 8.89 10.42
C SER A 43 10.73 7.49 10.70
N VAL A 44 10.14 6.47 10.09
CA VAL A 44 10.65 5.09 10.05
C VAL A 44 10.22 4.40 8.75
N GLU A 45 11.13 3.68 8.09
CA GLU A 45 10.88 2.93 6.84
C GLU A 45 10.15 3.69 5.71
N GLY A 46 10.47 4.96 5.52
CA GLY A 46 9.86 5.79 4.48
C GLY A 46 8.48 6.35 4.84
N TRP A 47 8.00 6.09 6.06
CA TRP A 47 6.85 6.75 6.66
C TRP A 47 7.30 7.93 7.50
N THR A 48 6.54 9.03 7.45
CA THR A 48 6.67 10.18 8.33
C THR A 48 5.56 10.13 9.37
N SER A 49 5.90 10.34 10.63
CA SER A 49 4.94 10.38 11.74
C SER A 49 4.34 11.78 11.91
N ASN A 50 3.20 11.89 12.61
CA ASN A 50 2.87 13.13 13.30
C ASN A 50 3.76 13.32 14.56
N THR A 51 3.42 14.29 15.41
CA THR A 51 4.19 14.57 16.65
C THR A 51 4.18 13.41 17.65
N ASN A 52 3.26 12.45 17.51
CA ASN A 52 3.04 11.37 18.47
C ASN A 52 3.77 10.07 18.05
N GLY A 53 4.50 10.11 16.93
CA GLY A 53 5.38 9.04 16.48
C GLY A 53 4.66 7.86 15.83
N ILE A 54 5.44 6.82 15.53
CA ILE A 54 4.99 5.53 14.99
C ILE A 54 5.53 4.45 15.92
N GLU A 55 4.67 3.69 16.58
CA GLU A 55 5.12 2.58 17.42
C GLU A 55 5.32 1.33 16.56
N LEU A 56 6.54 0.79 16.58
CA LEU A 56 6.80 -0.57 16.12
C LEU A 56 6.86 -1.49 17.33
N GLN A 57 6.01 -2.52 17.34
CA GLN A 57 6.06 -3.62 18.31
C GLN A 57 6.75 -4.81 17.66
N SER A 58 7.69 -5.44 18.36
CA SER A 58 8.53 -6.51 17.84
C SER A 58 8.49 -7.79 18.68
N ASN A 59 8.64 -8.94 18.03
CA ASN A 59 8.75 -10.25 18.70
C ASN A 59 7.55 -10.59 19.60
N ASN A 60 6.35 -10.22 19.16
CA ASN A 60 5.08 -10.55 19.80
C ASN A 60 4.78 -9.83 21.14
N VAL A 61 5.10 -8.54 21.27
CA VAL A 61 4.78 -7.72 22.47
C VAL A 61 3.32 -7.89 22.92
N ALA A 62 2.38 -7.61 22.02
CA ALA A 62 0.95 -7.71 22.31
C ALA A 62 0.17 -8.38 21.16
N GLY A 63 0.87 -9.03 20.22
CA GLY A 63 0.28 -9.70 19.09
C GLY A 63 1.35 -10.18 18.10
N LYS A 64 1.04 -11.22 17.34
CA LYS A 64 1.99 -11.75 16.35
C LYS A 64 1.92 -10.92 15.06
N ALA A 65 3.07 -10.42 14.60
CA ALA A 65 3.19 -9.73 13.32
C ALA A 65 2.66 -10.58 12.15
N PHE A 66 2.14 -9.94 11.12
CA PHE A 66 1.69 -10.65 9.92
C PHE A 66 2.91 -11.23 9.18
N SER A 67 3.97 -10.42 9.09
CA SER A 67 5.25 -10.74 8.48
C SER A 67 6.39 -10.46 9.44
N GLY A 68 7.43 -11.29 9.38
CA GLY A 68 8.65 -11.13 10.19
C GLY A 68 8.38 -10.96 11.69
N ALA A 69 9.01 -9.96 12.29
CA ALA A 69 9.01 -9.70 13.72
C ALA A 69 8.19 -8.47 14.11
N ASN A 70 8.05 -7.49 13.22
CA ASN A 70 7.56 -6.16 13.56
C ASN A 70 6.15 -5.90 13.01
N LEU A 71 5.36 -5.14 13.75
CA LEU A 71 4.09 -4.57 13.31
C LEU A 71 3.97 -3.12 13.79
N VAL A 72 3.06 -2.35 13.20
CA VAL A 72 2.76 -0.97 13.60
C VAL A 72 1.55 -0.90 14.50
N GLU A 73 1.62 -0.10 15.57
CA GLU A 73 0.49 0.43 16.34
C GLU A 73 0.52 1.97 16.25
N LEU A 74 -0.66 2.59 16.05
CA LEU A 74 -0.78 4.05 15.90
C LEU A 74 -1.53 4.72 17.05
N ASP A 75 -1.84 4.02 18.13
CA ASP A 75 -2.22 4.66 19.39
C ASP A 75 -1.04 4.52 20.36
N THR A 76 -0.09 5.45 20.30
CA THR A 76 1.21 5.32 20.96
C THR A 76 1.08 5.60 22.47
N THR A 77 1.44 6.80 22.91
CA THR A 77 0.93 7.36 24.17
C THR A 77 -0.39 8.10 23.98
N VAL A 78 -0.70 8.43 22.73
CA VAL A 78 -1.94 9.04 22.25
C VAL A 78 -2.13 8.64 20.79
N ASN A 79 -3.36 8.79 20.27
CA ASN A 79 -3.62 8.56 18.85
C ASN A 79 -2.63 9.34 17.97
N SER A 80 -2.06 8.63 17.02
CA SER A 80 -0.99 9.08 16.12
C SER A 80 -1.35 8.77 14.67
N SER A 81 -0.44 9.15 13.78
CA SER A 81 -0.59 8.88 12.36
C SER A 81 0.76 8.74 11.67
N MET A 82 0.75 8.05 10.54
CA MET A 82 1.86 7.94 9.63
C MET A 82 1.44 8.24 8.20
N PHE A 83 2.29 8.89 7.43
CA PHE A 83 2.00 9.20 6.03
C PHE A 83 3.20 9.07 5.11
N VAL A 84 2.91 8.91 3.83
CA VAL A 84 3.84 9.10 2.72
C VAL A 84 3.23 10.11 1.74
N THR A 85 4.05 11.00 1.21
CA THR A 85 3.61 11.99 0.23
C THR A 85 3.72 11.42 -1.18
N LEU A 86 2.61 11.40 -1.90
CA LEU A 86 2.52 10.91 -3.28
C LEU A 86 2.37 12.08 -4.26
N THR A 87 3.03 11.98 -5.41
CA THR A 87 2.71 12.84 -6.56
C THR A 87 1.33 12.50 -7.12
N PRO A 88 0.64 13.42 -7.83
CA PRO A 88 -0.61 13.08 -8.50
C PRO A 88 -0.49 11.86 -9.41
N GLY A 89 -1.42 10.90 -9.27
CA GLY A 89 -1.46 9.69 -10.08
C GLY A 89 -2.53 8.69 -9.64
N ARG A 90 -2.59 7.56 -10.34
CA ARG A 90 -3.47 6.42 -10.01
C ARG A 90 -2.68 5.37 -9.25
N TYR A 91 -3.21 4.96 -8.11
CA TYR A 91 -2.52 4.06 -7.20
C TYR A 91 -3.43 2.94 -6.71
N ASN A 92 -2.77 1.89 -6.25
CA ASN A 92 -3.37 0.86 -5.41
C ASN A 92 -2.50 0.71 -4.16
N VAL A 93 -3.12 0.75 -2.99
CA VAL A 93 -2.49 0.40 -1.72
C VAL A 93 -3.09 -0.89 -1.19
N SER A 94 -2.24 -1.80 -0.73
CA SER A 94 -2.64 -2.98 0.04
C SER A 94 -1.90 -3.00 1.36
N TYR A 95 -2.57 -3.44 2.41
CA TYR A 95 -2.01 -3.58 3.75
C TYR A 95 -2.76 -4.67 4.51
N TYR A 96 -2.20 -5.13 5.62
CA TYR A 96 -2.88 -6.00 6.56
C TYR A 96 -3.26 -5.22 7.81
N TYR A 97 -4.45 -5.48 8.31
CA TYR A 97 -4.98 -4.91 9.54
C TYR A 97 -5.39 -6.03 10.50
N SER A 98 -5.16 -5.83 11.80
CA SER A 98 -5.73 -6.67 12.85
C SER A 98 -6.14 -5.79 14.02
N PRO A 99 -7.30 -5.98 14.64
CA PRO A 99 -7.52 -5.49 15.99
C PRO A 99 -6.46 -6.06 16.94
N ARG A 100 -6.03 -5.25 17.91
CA ARG A 100 -5.12 -5.67 18.97
C ARG A 100 -5.79 -6.72 19.85
N PRO A 101 -5.13 -7.84 20.13
CA PRO A 101 -5.64 -8.89 21.00
C PRO A 101 -6.13 -8.34 22.34
N GLY A 102 -7.31 -8.79 22.78
CA GLY A 102 -7.90 -8.40 24.05
C GLY A 102 -8.36 -6.94 24.18
N VAL A 103 -8.23 -6.10 23.15
CA VAL A 103 -8.65 -4.69 23.19
C VAL A 103 -10.03 -4.51 22.55
N ALA A 104 -10.84 -3.60 23.11
CA ALA A 104 -12.20 -3.33 22.65
C ALA A 104 -12.23 -2.66 21.26
N ALA A 105 -13.35 -2.80 20.56
CA ALA A 105 -13.49 -2.29 19.19
C ALA A 105 -13.44 -0.76 19.09
N ASP A 106 -13.65 -0.03 20.18
CA ASP A 106 -13.57 1.43 20.22
C ASP A 106 -12.13 1.97 20.20
N SER A 107 -11.11 1.25 20.69
CA SER A 107 -9.69 1.67 20.57
C SER A 107 -9.05 1.22 19.24
N ASN A 108 -9.59 0.18 18.58
CA ASN A 108 -8.94 -0.47 17.45
C ASN A 108 -9.08 0.20 16.07
N GLY A 109 -9.66 1.41 16.01
CA GLY A 109 -10.01 2.07 14.76
C GLY A 109 -8.81 2.63 14.01
N ILE A 110 -8.70 2.31 12.71
CA ILE A 110 -7.71 2.85 11.77
C ILE A 110 -8.42 3.42 10.55
N THR A 111 -8.00 4.60 10.11
CA THR A 111 -8.39 5.18 8.82
C THR A 111 -7.23 5.21 7.85
N LEU A 112 -7.57 5.19 6.56
CA LEU A 112 -6.68 5.51 5.45
C LEU A 112 -7.27 6.69 4.68
N SER A 113 -6.53 7.78 4.51
CA SER A 113 -6.97 8.96 3.76
C SER A 113 -5.92 9.46 2.77
N LEU A 114 -6.35 10.17 1.73
CA LEU A 114 -5.50 10.99 0.87
C LEU A 114 -5.84 12.46 1.08
N GLY A 115 -4.98 13.17 1.81
CA GLY A 115 -5.34 14.50 2.34
C GLY A 115 -6.60 14.39 3.22
N GLU A 116 -7.62 15.19 2.89
CA GLU A 116 -8.92 15.18 3.59
C GLU A 116 -9.89 14.09 3.08
N THR A 117 -9.56 13.38 2.00
CA THR A 117 -10.44 12.36 1.43
C THR A 117 -10.26 11.03 2.15
N LEU A 118 -11.29 10.56 2.85
CA LEU A 118 -11.32 9.22 3.44
C LEU A 118 -11.39 8.14 2.34
N LEU A 119 -10.48 7.17 2.40
CA LEU A 119 -10.37 6.07 1.44
C LEU A 119 -10.80 4.71 2.05
N ASP A 120 -10.43 4.45 3.31
CA ASP A 120 -10.88 3.28 4.06
C ASP A 120 -11.00 3.62 5.56
N SER A 121 -11.85 2.90 6.26
CA SER A 121 -12.03 2.99 7.71
C SER A 121 -12.37 1.61 8.25
N ILE A 122 -11.61 1.16 9.24
CA ILE A 122 -11.75 -0.19 9.78
C ILE A 122 -11.56 -0.19 11.30
N THR A 123 -12.36 -1.00 11.97
CA THR A 123 -12.18 -1.34 13.38
C THR A 123 -12.64 -2.77 13.64
N GLY A 124 -12.37 -3.32 14.82
CA GLY A 124 -12.88 -4.62 15.24
C GLY A 124 -12.56 -4.96 16.68
N GLN A 125 -13.26 -5.95 17.22
CA GLN A 125 -12.98 -6.48 18.55
C GLN A 125 -11.71 -7.34 18.54
N GLY A 126 -10.80 -7.08 19.49
CA GLY A 126 -9.63 -7.89 19.75
C GLY A 126 -9.98 -9.33 20.11
N ALA A 127 -9.41 -10.29 19.38
CA ALA A 127 -9.50 -11.72 19.70
C ALA A 127 -8.41 -12.12 20.72
N GLY A 128 -8.25 -13.43 20.99
CA GLY A 128 -7.15 -13.93 21.84
C GLY A 128 -5.76 -13.82 21.20
N GLY A 129 -5.69 -13.47 19.91
CA GLY A 129 -4.47 -13.26 19.14
C GLY A 129 -4.80 -12.41 17.90
N THR A 130 -3.75 -12.05 17.15
CA THR A 130 -3.91 -11.23 15.94
C THR A 130 -4.68 -11.98 14.87
N VAL A 131 -5.64 -11.31 14.24
CA VAL A 131 -6.51 -11.82 13.18
C VAL A 131 -6.40 -10.92 11.96
N TRP A 132 -5.38 -11.19 11.15
CA TRP A 132 -5.00 -10.34 10.03
C TRP A 132 -6.00 -10.40 8.87
N GLN A 133 -6.42 -9.22 8.42
CA GLN A 133 -7.30 -9.00 7.29
C GLN A 133 -6.58 -8.17 6.25
N ARG A 134 -6.50 -8.70 5.02
CA ARG A 134 -5.94 -7.95 3.90
C ARG A 134 -6.93 -6.89 3.43
N ARG A 135 -6.43 -5.67 3.27
CA ARG A 135 -7.14 -4.52 2.68
C ARG A 135 -6.50 -4.18 1.35
N THR A 136 -7.29 -3.68 0.40
CA THR A 136 -6.81 -3.22 -0.89
C THR A 136 -7.71 -2.09 -1.38
N VAL A 137 -7.10 -0.94 -1.65
CA VAL A 137 -7.81 0.30 -1.96
C VAL A 137 -7.16 0.96 -3.17
N ALA A 138 -7.94 1.15 -4.22
CA ALA A 138 -7.53 1.91 -5.39
C ALA A 138 -7.99 3.36 -5.26
N PHE A 139 -7.13 4.31 -5.62
CA PHE A 139 -7.42 5.73 -5.52
C PHE A 139 -6.70 6.53 -6.61
N ASN A 140 -7.13 7.78 -6.80
CA ASN A 140 -6.54 8.72 -7.75
C ASN A 140 -6.32 10.06 -7.06
N GLY A 141 -5.15 10.67 -7.26
CA GLY A 141 -4.78 11.95 -6.69
C GLY A 141 -3.32 12.00 -6.24
N GLY A 142 -2.97 13.04 -5.50
CA GLY A 142 -1.66 13.22 -4.87
C GLY A 142 -1.80 13.93 -3.54
N GLY A 143 -0.74 13.96 -2.75
CA GLY A 143 -0.73 14.44 -1.37
C GLY A 143 -0.38 13.34 -0.37
N ASN A 144 -0.67 13.58 0.91
CA ASN A 144 -0.33 12.63 1.97
C ASN A 144 -1.32 11.48 2.01
N LEU A 145 -0.86 10.27 1.68
CA LEU A 145 -1.57 9.04 1.99
C LEU A 145 -1.29 8.69 3.46
N THR A 146 -2.30 8.78 4.31
CA THR A 146 -2.16 8.76 5.77
C THR A 146 -2.91 7.61 6.37
N PHE A 147 -2.25 6.83 7.23
CA PHE A 147 -2.89 5.98 8.21
C PHE A 147 -3.00 6.73 9.53
N ALA A 148 -4.15 6.69 10.20
CA ALA A 148 -4.35 7.33 11.50
C ALA A 148 -5.21 6.48 12.42
N ALA A 149 -4.82 6.42 13.70
CA ALA A 149 -5.67 5.87 14.75
C ALA A 149 -6.82 6.84 15.04
N ILE A 150 -8.03 6.31 15.12
CA ILE A 150 -9.27 7.07 15.32
C ILE A 150 -10.12 6.55 16.49
N GLY A 151 -9.58 5.59 17.24
CA GLY A 151 -10.26 5.01 18.40
C GLY A 151 -10.15 5.86 19.66
N SER A 152 -10.48 5.27 20.80
CA SER A 152 -10.03 5.75 22.11
C SER A 152 -8.51 5.97 22.07
N SER A 153 -8.05 7.07 22.67
CA SER A 153 -6.62 7.40 22.79
C SER A 153 -6.13 6.91 24.15
N ASP A 154 -5.94 5.60 24.27
CA ASP A 154 -5.61 4.90 25.51
C ASP A 154 -4.26 4.15 25.45
N GLY A 155 -3.50 4.39 24.38
CA GLY A 155 -2.17 3.84 24.15
C GLY A 155 -2.19 2.38 23.72
N VAL A 156 -3.33 1.92 23.20
CA VAL A 156 -3.52 0.56 22.69
C VAL A 156 -4.46 0.58 21.48
N GLY A 157 -3.99 0.11 20.32
CA GLY A 157 -4.74 0.33 19.08
C GLY A 157 -4.60 -0.77 18.03
N GLY A 158 -5.38 -0.63 16.96
CA GLY A 158 -5.35 -1.57 15.85
C GLY A 158 -3.99 -1.61 15.16
N TYR A 159 -3.63 -2.77 14.64
CA TYR A 159 -2.34 -3.03 14.02
C TYR A 159 -2.36 -2.88 12.51
N ILE A 160 -1.23 -2.45 11.95
CA ILE A 160 -0.96 -2.37 10.51
C ILE A 160 0.34 -3.12 10.21
N ASP A 161 0.36 -3.88 9.11
CA ASP A 161 1.57 -4.57 8.63
C ASP A 161 1.54 -4.75 7.10
N SER A 162 2.71 -5.00 6.49
CA SER A 162 2.87 -5.39 5.08
C SER A 162 2.18 -4.44 4.11
N VAL A 163 2.50 -3.14 4.21
CA VAL A 163 1.96 -2.10 3.34
C VAL A 163 2.71 -2.06 2.01
N LYS A 164 1.95 -2.05 0.91
CA LYS A 164 2.47 -1.89 -0.45
C LYS A 164 1.66 -0.87 -1.22
N ILE A 165 2.33 0.14 -1.76
CA ILE A 165 1.77 1.18 -2.63
C ILE A 165 2.38 1.00 -4.01
N SER A 166 1.54 0.96 -5.03
CA SER A 166 1.96 0.81 -6.42
C SER A 166 1.16 1.70 -7.35
N THR A 167 1.79 2.15 -8.44
CA THR A 167 1.08 2.82 -9.52
C THR A 167 0.19 1.84 -10.25
N VAL A 168 -0.97 2.31 -10.70
CA VAL A 168 -1.83 1.55 -11.61
C VAL A 168 -1.58 2.09 -13.01
N PRO A 169 -1.03 1.30 -13.94
CA PRO A 169 -0.76 1.79 -15.29
C PRO A 169 -2.03 2.29 -15.96
N GLU A 170 -1.93 3.46 -16.60
CA GLU A 170 -3.06 3.98 -17.34
C GLU A 170 -3.39 3.09 -18.54
N ALA A 171 -4.65 3.13 -18.99
CA ALA A 171 -5.19 2.31 -20.06
C ALA A 171 -4.56 2.57 -21.45
N SER A 172 -3.39 3.20 -21.54
CA SER A 172 -2.61 3.30 -22.78
C SER A 172 -2.34 1.92 -23.40
N THR A 173 -2.36 0.84 -22.62
CA THR A 173 -2.38 -0.54 -23.15
C THR A 173 -3.56 -0.80 -24.08
N TRP A 174 -4.77 -0.32 -23.76
CA TRP A 174 -5.96 -0.48 -24.60
C TRP A 174 -5.89 0.38 -25.86
N VAL A 175 -5.42 1.62 -25.74
CA VAL A 175 -5.24 2.50 -26.90
C VAL A 175 -4.18 1.93 -27.84
N MET A 176 -3.07 1.43 -27.31
CA MET A 176 -2.01 0.79 -28.10
C MET A 176 -2.47 -0.56 -28.69
N LEU A 177 -3.32 -1.31 -27.99
CA LEU A 177 -3.92 -2.55 -28.49
C LEU A 177 -4.91 -2.27 -29.63
N VAL A 178 -5.83 -1.31 -29.47
CA VAL A 178 -6.78 -0.90 -30.52
C VAL A 178 -6.04 -0.28 -31.70
N ALA A 179 -5.06 0.60 -31.46
CA ALA A 179 -4.23 1.17 -32.51
C ALA A 179 -3.41 0.08 -33.22
N GLY A 180 -2.84 -0.87 -32.48
CA GLY A 180 -2.13 -2.03 -33.02
C GLY A 180 -3.02 -2.89 -33.92
N PHE A 181 -4.20 -3.27 -33.45
CA PHE A 181 -5.18 -4.02 -34.25
C PHE A 181 -5.68 -3.22 -35.46
N GLY A 182 -5.89 -1.91 -35.32
CA GLY A 182 -6.26 -1.02 -36.42
C GLY A 182 -5.19 -0.99 -37.53
N LEU A 183 -3.91 -0.86 -37.16
CA LEU A 183 -2.80 -0.88 -38.11
C LEU A 183 -2.67 -2.24 -38.81
N VAL A 184 -2.81 -3.35 -38.08
CA VAL A 184 -2.80 -4.70 -38.67
C VAL A 184 -3.96 -4.85 -39.66
N GLY A 185 -5.18 -4.46 -39.29
CA GLY A 185 -6.36 -4.54 -40.17
C GLY A 185 -6.19 -3.72 -41.46
N VAL A 186 -5.68 -2.49 -41.36
CA VAL A 186 -5.39 -1.65 -42.54
C VAL A 186 -4.32 -2.28 -43.43
N SER A 187 -3.25 -2.83 -42.85
CA SER A 187 -2.18 -3.48 -43.60
C SER A 187 -2.68 -4.71 -44.39
N MET A 188 -3.55 -5.53 -43.78
CA MET A 188 -4.15 -6.71 -44.42
C MET A 188 -5.10 -6.31 -45.56
N ARG A 189 -5.88 -5.23 -45.39
CA ARG A 189 -6.78 -4.72 -46.44
C ARG A 189 -6.00 -4.25 -47.68
N ARG A 190 -4.86 -3.58 -47.50
CA ARG A 190 -4.01 -3.11 -48.61
C ARG A 190 -3.38 -4.26 -49.40
N ARG A 191 -3.02 -5.37 -48.73
CA ARG A 191 -2.48 -6.57 -49.39
C ARG A 191 -3.50 -7.25 -50.31
N LYS A 192 -4.78 -7.33 -49.91
CA LYS A 192 -5.82 -7.88 -50.79
C LYS A 192 -6.05 -7.03 -52.04
N ALA A 193 -5.99 -5.71 -51.93
CA ALA A 193 -6.18 -4.81 -53.07
C ALA A 193 -5.04 -4.88 -54.11
N ALA A 194 -3.80 -5.18 -53.67
CA ALA A 194 -2.64 -5.30 -54.56
C ALA A 194 -2.50 -6.66 -55.26
N VAL A 195 -3.22 -7.69 -54.79
CA VAL A 195 -3.25 -9.04 -55.42
C VAL A 195 -4.39 -9.17 -56.43
N ALA A 196 -5.37 -8.27 -56.39
CA ALA A 196 -6.53 -8.26 -57.28
C ALA A 196 -6.39 -7.31 -58.49
N ALA A 197 -5.20 -6.75 -58.71
CA ALA A 197 -4.84 -5.88 -59.84
C ALA A 197 -3.70 -6.53 -60.64
#